data_AF-A0A5D3DC48-F1
#
_entry.id   AF-A0A5D3DC48-F1
#
_cell.length_a   1.000
_cell.length_b   1.000
_cell.length_c   1.000
_cell.angle_alpha   90.00
_cell.angle_beta   90.00
_cell.angle_gamma   90.00
#
_symmetry.space_group_name_H-M   'P 1'
#
loop_
_entity.id
_entity.type
_entity.pdbx_description
1 polymer ?
#
loop_
_entity_poly.entity_id
_entity_poly.type
_entity_poly.pdbx_seq_one_letter_code
_entity_poly.pdbx_strand_id
1 'polypeptide(L)' 'MDLSLRGFWLQKLMGIDKAKESRKLIDYLLDLARQEKLKYEMEVVPFDNFHIALNKALGKQGSQPKQVIKF' A
#
# COMPACT_ATOMS: atom_id res chain seq x y z
N MET A 1 -0.63 -26.21 -23.54
CA MET A 1 -0.62 -24.99 -22.71
C MET A 1 -0.36 -25.42 -21.29
N ASP A 2 0.77 -25.03 -20.72
CA ASP A 2 1.09 -25.36 -19.34
C ASP A 2 0.57 -24.25 -18.42
N LEU A 3 -0.45 -24.55 -17.62
CA LEU A 3 -1.10 -23.59 -16.74
C LEU A 3 -0.48 -23.73 -15.34
N SER A 4 0.10 -22.66 -14.80
CA SER A 4 0.68 -22.67 -13.45
C SER A 4 0.01 -21.67 -12.52
N LEU A 5 -0.32 -22.13 -11.31
CA LEU A 5 -0.77 -21.28 -10.21
C LEU A 5 0.45 -20.77 -9.43
N ARG A 6 0.54 -19.46 -9.19
CA ARG A 6 1.66 -18.84 -8.47
C ARG A 6 1.14 -17.85 -7.43
N GLY A 7 1.73 -17.89 -6.24
CA GLY A 7 1.56 -16.86 -5.22
C GLY A 7 2.57 -15.73 -5.43
N PHE A 8 2.19 -14.51 -5.03
CA PHE A 8 3.10 -13.38 -4.95
C PHE A 8 3.26 -12.96 -3.49
N TRP A 9 4.51 -12.87 -3.02
CA TRP A 9 4.82 -12.43 -1.66
C TRP A 9 5.78 -11.24 -1.72
N LEU A 10 5.25 -10.05 -1.44
CA LEU A 10 6.00 -8.79 -1.56
C LEU A 10 7.26 -8.78 -0.67
N GLN A 11 7.19 -9.32 0.55
CA GLN A 11 8.34 -9.34 1.46
C GLN A 11 9.53 -10.09 0.86
N LYS A 12 9.29 -11.16 0.08
CA LYS A 12 10.34 -11.89 -0.64
C LYS A 12 10.98 -11.03 -1.74
N LEU A 13 10.20 -10.19 -2.42
CA LEU A 13 10.70 -9.23 -3.40
C LEU A 13 11.47 -8.07 -2.76
N MET A 14 11.16 -7.74 -1.51
CA MET A 14 11.81 -6.68 -0.73
C MET A 14 13.01 -7.18 0.10
N GLY A 15 13.43 -8.43 -0.10
CA GLY A 15 14.56 -9.03 0.59
C GLY A 15 15.91 -8.39 0.22
N ILE A 16 16.92 -8.58 1.08
CA ILE A 16 18.28 -8.04 0.89
C ILE A 16 18.88 -8.52 -0.43
N ASP A 17 18.60 -9.77 -0.80
CA ASP A 17 19.01 -10.41 -2.04
C ASP A 17 18.42 -9.75 -3.31
N LYS A 18 17.34 -8.98 -3.14
CA LYS A 18 16.64 -8.25 -4.21
C LYS A 18 16.69 -6.74 -4.08
N ALA A 19 17.48 -6.21 -3.15
CA ALA A 19 17.48 -4.78 -2.81
C ALA A 19 17.69 -3.83 -4.00
N LYS A 20 18.50 -4.24 -5.00
CA LYS A 20 18.73 -3.45 -6.22
C LYS A 20 17.50 -3.42 -7.12
N GLU A 21 16.83 -4.56 -7.31
CA GLU A 21 15.57 -4.61 -8.06
C GLU A 21 14.44 -3.87 -7.30
N SER A 22 14.34 -4.05 -5.98
CA SER A 22 13.35 -3.36 -5.14
C SER A 22 13.51 -1.84 -5.21
N ARG A 23 14.76 -1.34 -5.17
CA ARG A 23 15.03 0.11 -5.28
C ARG A 23 14.58 0.67 -6.62
N LYS A 24 14.90 0.00 -7.73
CA LYS A 24 14.42 0.43 -9.06
C LYS A 24 12.89 0.49 -9.14
N LEU A 25 12.21 -0.48 -8.53
CA LEU A 25 10.75 -0.50 -8.47
C LEU A 25 10.21 0.67 -7.64
N ILE A 26 10.81 0.95 -6.48
CA ILE A 26 10.45 2.09 -5.64
C ILE A 26 10.63 3.41 -6.40
N ASP A 27 11.79 3.61 -7.03
CA ASP A 27 12.10 4.83 -7.78
C ASP A 27 11.07 5.06 -8.91
N TYR A 28 10.71 4.01 -9.64
CA TYR A 28 9.66 4.05 -10.65
C TYR A 28 8.29 4.47 -10.09
N LEU A 29 7.88 3.89 -8.94
CA LEU A 29 6.61 4.25 -8.29
C LEU A 29 6.61 5.70 -7.81
N LEU A 30 7.74 6.18 -7.28
CA LEU A 30 7.90 7.58 -6.88
C LEU A 30 7.76 8.53 -8.07
N ASP A 31 8.34 8.19 -9.23
CA ASP A 31 8.20 9.00 -10.43
C ASP A 31 6.76 9.06 -10.95
N LEU A 32 6.02 7.94 -10.90
CA LEU A 32 4.60 7.93 -11.21
C LEU A 32 3.79 8.82 -10.26
N ALA A 33 4.10 8.78 -8.95
CA ALA A 33 3.42 9.62 -7.96
C ALA A 33 3.71 11.11 -8.18
N ARG A 34 4.98 11.47 -8.44
CA ARG A 34 5.39 12.85 -8.77
C ARG A 34 4.71 13.37 -10.03
N GLN A 35 4.51 12.50 -11.02
CA GLN A 35 3.80 12.82 -12.26
C GLN A 35 2.28 12.76 -12.11
N GLU A 36 1.76 12.59 -10.89
CA GLU A 36 0.32 12.45 -10.63
C GLU A 36 -0.37 11.26 -11.35
N LYS A 37 0.40 10.31 -11.87
CA LYS A 37 -0.09 9.08 -12.53
C LYS A 37 -0.44 7.98 -11.53
N LEU A 38 0.10 8.09 -10.31
CA LEU A 38 -0.23 7.22 -9.18
C LEU A 38 -0.83 8.09 -8.07
N LYS A 39 -2.16 8.03 -7.94
CA LYS A 39 -2.92 8.70 -6.87
C LYS A 39 -3.61 7.66 -6.00
N TYR A 40 -3.72 7.96 -4.71
CA TYR A 40 -4.40 7.09 -3.77
C TYR A 40 -5.16 7.92 -2.75
N GLU A 41 -6.45 7.63 -2.59
CA GLU A 41 -7.31 8.34 -1.64
C GLU A 41 -7.03 7.89 -0.21
N MET A 42 -6.73 8.86 0.65
CA MET A 42 -6.35 8.62 2.03
C MET A 42 -7.10 9.57 2.96
N GLU A 43 -7.42 9.08 4.15
CA GLU A 43 -7.97 9.87 5.25
C GLU A 43 -6.95 9.84 6.40
N VAL A 44 -6.45 11.02 6.78
CA VAL A 44 -5.53 11.16 7.91
C VAL A 44 -6.35 11.34 9.19
N VAL A 45 -6.14 10.46 10.16
CA VAL A 45 -6.93 10.39 11.39
C VAL A 45 -6.00 10.48 12.60
N PRO A 46 -6.27 11.35 13.60
CA PRO A 46 -5.48 11.40 14.83
C PRO A 46 -5.60 10.08 15.61
N PHE A 47 -4.55 9.73 16.36
CA PHE A 47 -4.52 8.49 17.15
C PHE A 47 -5.71 8.35 18.12
N ASP A 48 -6.20 9.46 18.69
CA ASP A 48 -7.39 9.48 19.54
C ASP A 48 -8.64 8.85 18.89
N ASN A 49 -8.69 8.86 17.56
CA ASN A 49 -9.78 8.31 16.75
C ASN A 49 -9.43 6.93 16.14
N PHE A 50 -8.42 6.23 16.66
CA PHE A 50 -7.94 4.95 16.13
C PHE A 50 -9.06 3.92 15.93
N HIS A 51 -9.97 3.78 16.90
CA HIS A 51 -11.07 2.81 16.79
C HIS A 51 -12.03 3.12 15.64
N ILE A 52 -12.26 4.39 15.33
CA ILE A 52 -13.07 4.82 14.21
C ILE A 52 -12.36 4.48 12.90
N ALA A 53 -11.07 4.83 12.79
CA ALA A 53 -10.23 4.49 11.64
C ALA A 53 -10.19 2.96 11.40
N LEU A 54 -10.07 2.16 12.46
CA LEU A 54 -10.07 0.71 12.35
C LEU A 54 -11.41 0.17 11.82
N ASN A 55 -12.55 0.70 12.31
CA ASN A 55 -13.86 0.28 11.80
C ASN A 55 -14.02 0.60 10.31
N LYS A 56 -13.55 1.76 9.85
CA LYS A 56 -13.52 2.12 8.43
C LYS A 56 -12.63 1.17 7.63
N ALA A 57 -11.41 0.89 8.10
CA ALA A 57 -10.45 0.01 7.42
C ALA A 57 -10.92 -1.46 7.33
N LEU A 58 -11.75 -1.91 8.28
CA LEU A 58 -12.37 -3.23 8.26
C LEU A 58 -13.64 -3.30 7.38
N GLY A 59 -14.00 -2.22 6.69
CA GLY A 59 -15.18 -2.16 5.82
C GLY A 59 -16.51 -2.07 6.57
N LYS A 60 -16.51 -1.85 7.89
CA LYS A 60 -17.76 -1.75 8.68
C LYS A 60 -18.59 -0.50 8.36
N GLN A 61 -17.98 0.47 7.67
CA GLN A 61 -18.64 1.70 7.22
C GLN A 61 -18.68 1.80 5.69
N GLY A 62 -18.68 0.64 5.00
CA GLY A 62 -18.66 0.57 3.55
C GLY A 62 -17.29 0.90 2.96
N SER A 63 -17.29 1.35 1.69
CA SER A 63 -16.07 1.77 1.00
C SER A 63 -15.59 3.10 1.59
N GLN A 64 -14.47 3.05 2.28
CA GLN A 64 -13.84 4.21 2.92
C GLN A 64 -12.43 4.38 2.35
N PRO A 65 -11.90 5.61 2.25
CA PRO A 65 -10.51 5.84 1.89
C PRO A 65 -9.55 5.12 2.85
N LYS A 66 -8.30 4.94 2.43
CA LYS A 66 -7.30 4.33 3.29
C LYS A 66 -7.05 5.21 4.52
N GLN A 67 -7.24 4.61 5.68
CA GLN A 67 -7.04 5.29 6.96
C GLN A 67 -5.54 5.34 7.29
N VAL A 68 -5.02 6.53 7.56
CA VAL A 68 -3.62 6.78 7.94
C VAL A 68 -3.61 7.43 9.33
N ILE A 69 -3.03 6.73 10.30
CA ILE A 69 -2.97 7.23 11.68
C ILE A 69 -1.85 8.26 11.82
N LYS A 70 -2.18 9.41 12.39
CA LYS A 70 -1.24 10.45 12.81
C LYS A 70 -1.13 10.44 14.33
N PHE A 71 0.09 10.32 14.83
CA PHE A 71 0.44 10.37 16.26
C PHE A 71 0.69 11.81 16.70
#